data_AF-A0A1Y1LPL8-F1
#
_entry.id   AF-A0A1Y1LPL8-F1
#
_cell.length_a   1.000
_cell.length_b   1.000
_cell.length_c   1.000
_cell.angle_alpha   90.00
_cell.angle_beta   90.00
_cell.angle_gamma   90.00
#
_symmetry.space_group_name_H-M   'P 1'
#
loop_
_entity.id
_entity.type
_entity.pdbx_description
1 polymer ?
#
loop_
_entity_poly.entity_id
_entity_poly.type
_entity_poly.pdbx_seq_one_letter_code
_entity_poly.pdbx_strand_id
1 'polypeptide(L)'
;EVFEMRNVCTVNNLCLPMQTVDMNQLHSKYDYLQNLPIASYTDARPELLIGLDFCHLGLSNRKIQQTSNGPIVAESPLGWIVYGRTVDNEIQSSPERMFHV
;
A
#
# COMPACT_ATOMS: atom_id res chain seq x y z
N GLU A 1 -3.76 9.89 15.84
CA GLU A 1 -3.41 11.29 15.54
C GLU A 1 -4.38 11.83 14.49
N VAL A 2 -4.58 13.13 14.39
CA VAL A 2 -5.45 13.76 13.37
C VAL A 2 -4.57 14.67 12.51
N PHE A 3 -4.66 14.52 11.19
CA PHE A 3 -3.90 15.32 10.21
C PHE A 3 -4.84 16.24 9.45
N GLU A 4 -4.47 17.52 9.32
CA GLU A 4 -5.23 18.53 8.58
C GLU A 4 -4.54 18.82 7.24
N MET A 5 -5.29 18.71 6.13
CA MET A 5 -4.81 19.09 4.79
C MET A 5 -5.63 20.27 4.27
N ARG A 6 -4.95 21.36 3.92
CA ARG A 6 -5.56 22.59 3.36
C ARG A 6 -5.30 22.69 1.86
N ASN A 7 -6.13 23.48 1.16
CA ASN A 7 -5.99 23.67 -0.30
C ASN A 7 -6.05 22.36 -1.09
N VAL A 8 -6.84 21.40 -0.61
CA VAL A 8 -7.06 20.13 -1.31
C VAL A 8 -7.99 20.32 -2.50
N CYS A 9 -7.74 19.57 -3.58
CA CYS A 9 -8.61 19.53 -4.75
C CYS A 9 -9.57 18.34 -4.65
N THR A 10 -10.81 18.52 -5.09
CA THR A 10 -11.80 17.44 -5.16
C THR A 10 -12.16 17.14 -6.61
N VAL A 11 -12.34 15.87 -6.93
CA VAL A 11 -12.89 15.40 -8.21
C VAL A 11 -14.01 14.40 -7.92
N ASN A 12 -15.03 14.34 -8.77
CA ASN A 12 -16.17 13.43 -8.56
C ASN A 12 -15.77 11.95 -8.66
N ASN A 13 -14.75 11.65 -9.47
CA ASN A 13 -14.24 10.30 -9.64
C ASN A 13 -12.77 10.38 -10.01
N LEU A 14 -11.91 9.80 -9.16
CA LEU A 14 -10.47 9.75 -9.39
C LEU A 14 -10.08 8.70 -10.45
N CYS A 15 -11.01 7.80 -10.81
CA CYS A 15 -10.82 6.75 -11.81
C CYS A 15 -9.61 5.84 -11.55
N LEU A 16 -9.29 5.59 -10.28
CA LEU A 16 -8.18 4.70 -9.90
C LEU A 16 -8.57 3.21 -10.02
N PRO A 17 -7.59 2.34 -10.32
CA PRO A 17 -7.81 0.91 -10.39
C PRO A 17 -8.20 0.35 -9.01
N MET A 18 -9.08 -0.66 -9.02
CA MET A 18 -9.40 -1.42 -7.82
C MET A 18 -8.24 -2.35 -7.46
N GLN A 19 -8.03 -2.56 -6.17
CA GLN A 19 -6.94 -3.36 -5.65
C GLN A 19 -7.44 -4.30 -4.53
N THR A 20 -6.74 -5.41 -4.39
CA THR A 20 -6.97 -6.40 -3.33
C THR A 20 -5.63 -6.71 -2.67
N VAL A 21 -5.62 -6.70 -1.34
CA VAL A 21 -4.49 -7.16 -0.51
C VAL A 21 -5.03 -8.17 0.50
N ASP A 22 -4.58 -9.41 0.36
CA ASP A 22 -4.83 -10.47 1.33
C ASP A 22 -3.64 -10.60 2.29
N MET A 23 -3.76 -9.99 3.47
CA MET A 23 -2.72 -10.06 4.49
C MET A 23 -2.59 -11.47 5.06
N ASN A 24 -3.62 -12.32 5.05
CA ASN A 24 -3.50 -13.71 5.52
C ASN A 24 -2.56 -14.50 4.61
N GLN A 25 -2.71 -14.33 3.29
CA GLN A 25 -1.81 -14.92 2.31
C GLN A 25 -0.38 -14.41 2.51
N LEU A 26 -0.21 -13.10 2.72
CA LEU A 26 1.10 -12.50 2.94
C LEU A 26 1.77 -12.96 4.24
N HIS A 27 1.03 -13.06 5.34
CA HIS A 27 1.54 -13.58 6.61
C HIS A 27 1.97 -15.05 6.51
N SER A 28 1.30 -15.86 5.69
CA SER A 28 1.68 -17.26 5.46
C SER A 28 3.01 -17.43 4.71
N LYS A 29 3.41 -16.40 3.93
CA LYS A 29 4.56 -16.45 3.03
C LYS A 29 5.77 -15.66 3.53
N TYR A 30 5.54 -14.63 4.33
CA TYR A 30 6.56 -13.67 4.74
C TYR A 30 6.53 -13.48 6.26
N ASP A 31 7.41 -14.18 6.98
CA ASP A 31 7.48 -14.16 8.44
C ASP A 31 7.67 -12.75 9.03
N TYR A 32 8.37 -11.86 8.32
CA TYR A 32 8.59 -10.48 8.78
C TYR A 32 7.36 -9.58 8.73
N LEU A 33 6.28 -10.03 8.10
CA LEU A 33 5.01 -9.33 8.14
C LEU A 33 4.18 -9.77 9.35
N GLN A 34 4.53 -10.87 10.02
CA GLN A 34 3.79 -11.33 11.19
C GLN A 34 3.76 -10.23 12.25
N ASN A 35 2.60 -10.08 12.89
CA ASN A 35 2.33 -9.09 13.94
C ASN A 35 2.23 -7.62 13.48
N LEU A 36 2.31 -7.33 12.19
CA LEU A 36 1.99 -5.98 11.70
C LEU A 36 0.46 -5.78 11.67
N PRO A 37 -0.08 -4.70 12.26
CA PRO A 37 -1.51 -4.45 12.32
C PRO A 37 -2.03 -3.88 10.99
N ILE A 38 -1.87 -4.62 9.90
CA ILE A 38 -2.30 -4.23 8.55
C ILE A 38 -3.55 -5.04 8.21
N ALA A 39 -4.64 -4.34 7.87
CA ALA A 39 -5.88 -4.98 7.47
C ALA A 39 -5.83 -5.44 6.01
N SER A 40 -6.48 -6.57 5.72
CA SER A 40 -6.77 -6.97 4.35
C SER A 40 -7.87 -6.09 3.76
N TYR A 41 -7.88 -5.97 2.44
CA TYR A 41 -8.99 -5.37 1.70
C TYR A 41 -9.21 -6.11 0.38
N THR A 42 -10.45 -6.09 -0.10
CA THR A 42 -10.86 -6.76 -1.33
C THR A 42 -11.56 -5.77 -2.21
N ASP A 43 -11.12 -5.68 -3.47
CA ASP A 43 -11.75 -4.87 -4.51
C ASP A 43 -11.94 -3.40 -4.07
N ALA A 44 -11.00 -2.89 -3.27
CA ALA A 44 -11.02 -1.53 -2.77
C ALA A 44 -10.54 -0.56 -3.86
N ARG A 45 -11.27 0.52 -4.07
CA ARG A 45 -10.85 1.61 -4.95
C ARG A 45 -10.24 2.74 -4.11
N PRO A 46 -9.02 3.21 -4.41
CA PRO A 46 -8.48 4.37 -3.71
C PRO A 46 -9.26 5.64 -4.07
N GLU A 47 -9.55 6.46 -3.06
CA GLU A 47 -10.40 7.67 -3.19
C GLU A 47 -9.63 8.98 -2.94
N LEU A 48 -8.40 8.90 -2.43
CA LEU A 48 -7.57 10.04 -2.07
C LEU A 48 -6.21 9.92 -2.75
N LEU A 49 -5.79 10.99 -3.45
CA LEU A 49 -4.44 11.15 -3.95
C LEU A 49 -3.71 12.19 -3.10
N ILE A 50 -2.61 11.81 -2.45
CA ILE A 50 -1.81 12.73 -1.63
C ILE A 50 -0.61 13.20 -2.46
N GLY A 51 -0.64 14.47 -2.88
CA GLY A 51 0.43 15.09 -3.65
C GLY A 51 1.66 15.50 -2.83
N LEU A 52 2.65 16.07 -3.49
CA LEU A 52 3.94 16.42 -2.89
C LEU A 52 3.85 17.46 -1.76
N ASP A 53 2.84 18.34 -1.79
CA ASP A 53 2.60 19.33 -0.73
C ASP A 53 2.38 18.67 0.65
N PHE A 54 1.88 17.42 0.66
CA PHE A 54 1.63 16.62 1.84
C PHE A 54 2.46 15.34 1.90
N CYS A 55 3.57 15.26 1.13
CA CYS A 55 4.37 14.04 1.05
C CYS A 55 4.90 13.56 2.40
N HIS A 56 5.14 14.48 3.34
CA HIS A 56 5.58 14.20 4.71
C HIS A 56 4.67 13.22 5.46
N LEU A 57 3.38 13.12 5.10
CA LEU A 57 2.44 12.17 5.68
C LEU A 57 2.67 10.72 5.20
N GLY A 58 3.26 10.55 4.02
CA GLY A 58 3.62 9.24 3.45
C GLY A 58 5.11 8.89 3.60
N LEU A 59 5.94 9.83 4.05
CA LEU A 59 7.36 9.57 4.30
C LEU A 59 7.52 8.56 5.42
N SER A 60 8.32 7.53 5.13
CA SER A 60 8.52 6.43 6.05
C SER A 60 9.52 6.77 7.14
N ASN A 61 9.12 6.59 8.39
CA ASN A 61 10.02 6.66 9.54
C ASN A 61 10.79 5.35 9.75
N ARG A 62 10.21 4.23 9.29
CA ARG A 62 10.78 2.89 9.40
C ARG A 62 10.36 2.05 8.20
N LYS A 63 11.29 1.25 7.67
CA LYS A 63 11.06 0.32 6.55
C LYS A 63 11.48 -1.08 6.95
N ILE A 64 10.67 -2.08 6.61
CA ILE A 64 11.00 -3.51 6.75
C ILE A 64 10.98 -4.14 5.35
N GLN A 65 12.13 -4.66 4.95
CA GLN A 65 12.32 -5.42 3.72
C GLN A 65 13.36 -6.50 3.98
N GLN A 66 12.98 -7.76 3.90
CA GLN A 66 13.91 -8.87 4.11
C GLN A 66 14.29 -9.61 2.82
N THR A 67 13.52 -9.44 1.74
CA THR A 67 13.79 -10.10 0.46
C THR A 67 13.73 -9.09 -0.68
N SER A 68 14.49 -9.34 -1.75
CA SER A 68 14.48 -8.50 -2.95
C SER A 68 13.18 -8.63 -3.75
N ASN A 69 12.47 -9.74 -3.61
CA ASN A 69 11.27 -10.09 -4.39
C ASN A 69 9.97 -10.14 -3.57
N GLY A 70 10.01 -9.71 -2.30
CA GLY A 70 8.84 -9.67 -1.43
C GLY A 70 8.28 -8.26 -1.27
N PRO A 71 7.11 -8.14 -0.62
CA PRO A 71 6.53 -6.85 -0.30
C PRO A 71 7.44 -6.08 0.67
N ILE A 72 7.48 -4.78 0.47
CA ILE A 72 8.11 -3.82 1.37
C ILE A 72 7.00 -3.19 2.18
N VAL A 73 7.21 -3.09 3.48
CA VAL A 73 6.30 -2.40 4.39
C VAL A 73 7.01 -1.25 5.06
N ALA A 74 6.33 -0.13 5.17
CA ALA A 74 6.88 1.05 5.80
C ALA A 74 5.87 1.76 6.68
N GLU A 75 6.36 2.26 7.80
CA GLU A 75 5.59 2.97 8.79
C GLU A 75 5.69 4.47 8.52
N SER A 76 4.54 5.11 8.37
CA SER A 76 4.38 6.53 8.12
C SER A 76 3.43 7.15 9.16
N PRO A 77 3.34 8.49 9.24
CA PRO A 77 2.32 9.16 10.07
C PRO A 77 0.88 8.67 9.82
N LEU A 78 0.54 8.27 8.59
CA LEU A 78 -0.79 7.74 8.23
C LEU A 78 -0.97 6.25 8.55
N GLY A 79 0.08 5.58 9.04
CA GLY A 79 0.08 4.15 9.34
C GLY A 79 0.99 3.36 8.41
N TRP A 80 0.67 2.08 8.24
CA TRP A 80 1.47 1.13 7.46
C TRP A 80 1.16 1.21 5.97
N ILE A 81 2.22 1.36 5.19
CA ILE A 81 2.19 1.36 3.72
C ILE A 81 2.80 0.03 3.25
N VAL A 82 2.10 -0.67 2.35
CA VAL A 82 2.57 -1.90 1.68
C VAL A 82 2.85 -1.56 0.22
N TYR A 83 4.06 -1.82 -0.27
CA TYR A 83 4.42 -1.61 -1.67
C TYR A 83 5.32 -2.72 -2.21
N GLY A 84 5.36 -2.86 -3.53
CA GLY A 84 6.12 -3.89 -4.22
C GLY A 84 5.24 -4.97 -4.83
N ARG A 85 5.86 -6.03 -5.35
CA ARG A 85 5.16 -7.11 -6.06
C ARG A 85 4.91 -8.28 -5.12
N THR A 86 3.71 -8.83 -5.17
CA THR A 86 3.44 -10.16 -4.64
C THR A 86 3.70 -11.15 -5.78
N VAL A 87 4.71 -12.00 -5.63
CA VAL A 87 4.92 -13.10 -6.57
C VAL A 87 3.81 -14.12 -6.37
N ASP A 88 2.72 -13.96 -7.11
CA ASP A 88 1.81 -15.06 -7.37
C ASP A 88 2.55 -15.99 -8.36
N ASN A 89 2.68 -17.26 -8.00
CA ASN A 89 3.16 -18.30 -8.93
C ASN A 89 2.05 -18.55 -9.97
N GLU A 90 1.77 -17.57 -10.83
CA GLU A 90 1.02 -17.81 -12.06
C GLU A 90 1.70 -17.06 -13.19
N ILE A 91 2.37 -17.85 -14.03
CA ILE A 91 2.78 -17.48 -15.37
C ILE A 91 1.50 -17.10 -16.11
N GLN A 92 1.21 -15.81 -16.21
CA GLN A 92 0.49 -15.23 -17.33
C GLN A 92 0.75 -13.73 -17.38
N SER A 93 1.38 -13.31 -18.47
CA SER A 93 1.61 -11.91 -18.82
C SER A 93 0.27 -11.15 -18.82
N SER A 94 0.01 -10.39 -17.77
CA SER A 94 -1.06 -9.41 -17.67
C SER A 94 -0.52 -8.27 -16.81
N PRO A 95 -0.90 -7.00 -17.10
CA PRO A 95 -0.17 -5.84 -16.61
C PRO A 95 -0.12 -5.87 -15.09
N GLU A 96 1.11 -5.79 -14.61
CA GLU A 96 1.57 -6.13 -13.28
C GLU A 96 0.72 -5.48 -12.18
N ARG A 97 0.28 -6.28 -11.20
CA ARG A 97 -0.35 -5.75 -9.98
C ARG A 97 0.69 -4.99 -9.17
N MET A 98 0.84 -3.70 -9.48
CA MET A 98 1.62 -2.74 -8.72
C MET A 98 0.69 -2.08 -7.71
N PHE A 99 1.08 -2.10 -6.43
CA PHE A 99 0.42 -1.25 -5.43
C PHE A 99 0.86 0.19 -5.67
N HIS A 100 -0.03 0.99 -6.24
CA HIS A 100 0.10 2.44 -6.26
C HIS A 100 -0.23 3.00 -4.88
N VAL A 101 0.67 3.83 -4.35
CA VAL A 101 0.41 4.75 -3.24
C VAL A 101 0.08 6.11 -3.85
#